data_AF-A0A447UFQ3-F1
#
_entry.id   AF-A0A447UFQ3-F1
#
_cell.length_a   1.000
_cell.length_b   1.000
_cell.length_c   1.000
_cell.angle_alpha   90.00
_cell.angle_beta   90.00
_cell.angle_gamma   90.00
#
_symmetry.space_group_name_H-M   'P 1'
#
loop_
_entity.id
_entity.type
_entity.pdbx_description
1 polymer ?
#
loop_
_entity_poly.entity_id
_entity_poly.type
_entity_poly.pdbx_seq_one_letter_code
_entity_poly.pdbx_strand_id
1 'polypeptide(L)'
;MRKYSRLILCLALAVLLASAFAFTRADTRLNRHSATLWTSKKPLSGIDNLSSLSYVPEEDVFVATLNRPATILKLSKNGEILARKSIAESD
;
A
#
# COMPACT_ATOMS: atom_id res chain seq x y z
N MET A 1 9.77 -2.64 -53.86
CA MET A 1 10.42 -2.08 -52.65
C MET A 1 9.47 -1.46 -51.60
N ARG A 2 8.30 -0.90 -51.95
CA ARG A 2 7.37 -0.29 -50.96
C ARG A 2 6.75 -1.24 -49.93
N LYS A 3 6.62 -2.53 -50.23
CA LYS A 3 6.02 -3.54 -49.33
C LYS A 3 6.88 -3.84 -48.10
N TYR A 4 8.20 -3.91 -48.27
CA TYR A 4 9.14 -4.15 -47.16
C TYR A 4 9.29 -2.93 -46.24
N SER A 5 9.16 -1.71 -46.78
CA SER A 5 9.20 -0.47 -46.00
C SER A 5 8.08 -0.38 -44.95
N ARG A 6 6.85 -0.79 -45.31
CA ARG A 6 5.73 -0.85 -44.34
C ARG A 6 5.94 -1.92 -43.28
N LEU A 7 6.55 -3.05 -43.68
CA LEU A 7 6.80 -4.18 -42.78
C LEU A 7 7.88 -3.83 -41.74
N ILE A 8 8.94 -3.14 -42.16
CA ILE A 8 10.00 -2.61 -41.27
C ILE A 8 9.42 -1.56 -40.32
N LEU A 9 8.53 -0.68 -40.80
CA LEU A 9 7.89 0.33 -39.96
C LEU A 9 7.00 -0.31 -38.87
N CYS A 10 6.21 -1.33 -39.22
CA CYS A 10 5.41 -2.06 -38.23
C CYS A 10 6.28 -2.80 -37.21
N LEU A 11 7.41 -3.38 -37.66
CA LEU A 11 8.34 -4.06 -36.76
C LEU A 11 8.96 -3.09 -35.76
N ALA A 12 9.40 -1.91 -36.22
CA ALA A 12 9.94 -0.87 -35.35
C ALA A 12 8.91 -0.35 -34.34
N LEU A 13 7.66 -0.16 -34.77
CA LEU A 13 6.57 0.26 -33.89
C LEU A 13 6.25 -0.79 -32.81
N ALA A 14 6.27 -2.07 -33.17
CA ALA A 14 6.03 -3.16 -32.22
C ALA A 14 7.13 -3.25 -31.14
N VAL A 15 8.40 -3.03 -31.52
CA VAL A 15 9.53 -3.00 -30.57
C VAL A 15 9.42 -1.80 -29.61
N LEU A 16 9.00 -0.63 -30.10
CA LEU A 16 8.76 0.55 -29.26
C LEU A 16 7.60 0.33 -28.27
N LEU A 17 6.51 -0.29 -28.71
CA LEU A 17 5.37 -0.59 -27.83
C LEU A 17 5.72 -1.64 -26.77
N ALA A 18 6.49 -2.68 -27.13
CA ALA A 18 6.92 -3.71 -26.19
C ALA A 18 7.86 -3.17 -25.10
N SER A 19 8.77 -2.26 -25.46
CA SER A 19 9.69 -1.62 -24.49
C SER A 19 8.96 -0.68 -23.52
N ALA A 20 7.95 0.08 -23.98
CA ALA A 20 7.12 0.89 -23.09
C ALA A 20 6.30 0.04 -22.08
N PHE A 21 5.81 -1.12 -22.51
CA PHE A 21 5.09 -2.06 -21.63
C PHE A 21 6.01 -2.74 -20.60
N ALA A 22 7.28 -2.99 -20.95
CA ALA A 22 8.26 -3.54 -20.02
C ALA A 22 8.67 -2.50 -18.96
N PHE A 23 8.81 -1.23 -19.34
CA PHE A 23 9.19 -0.15 -18.44
C PHE A 23 8.11 0.14 -17.39
N THR A 24 6.84 0.17 -17.80
CA THR A 24 5.70 0.37 -16.87
C THR A 24 5.53 -0.77 -15.88
N ARG A 25 5.84 -2.03 -16.26
CA ARG A 25 5.83 -3.16 -15.32
C ARG A 25 6.98 -3.12 -14.31
N ALA A 26 8.16 -2.64 -14.70
CA ALA A 26 9.31 -2.56 -13.80
C ALA A 26 9.08 -1.58 -12.64
N ASP A 27 8.45 -0.43 -12.90
CA ASP A 27 8.16 0.56 -11.85
C ASP A 27 7.13 0.07 -10.81
N THR A 28 6.18 -0.78 -11.22
CA THR A 28 5.17 -1.29 -10.27
C THR A 28 5.71 -2.29 -9.24
N ARG A 29 6.89 -2.90 -9.48
CA ARG A 29 7.49 -3.88 -8.55
C ARG A 29 8.44 -3.27 -7.52
N LEU A 30 8.81 -1.99 -7.66
CA LEU A 30 9.70 -1.30 -6.73
C LEU A 30 8.97 -0.54 -5.62
N ASN A 31 7.65 -0.66 -5.52
CA ASN A 31 6.94 -0.19 -4.34
C ASN A 31 7.06 -1.22 -3.20
N ARG A 32 8.27 -1.31 -2.65
CA ARG A 32 8.59 -2.00 -1.41
C ARG A 32 7.54 -1.54 -0.39
N HIS A 33 6.69 -2.47 0.07
CA HIS A 33 5.55 -2.26 0.97
C HIS A 33 5.96 -1.48 2.22
N SER A 34 6.03 -0.16 2.08
CA SER A 34 6.33 0.79 3.11
C SER A 34 5.10 1.67 3.17
N ALA A 35 4.14 1.22 3.97
CA ALA A 35 3.01 2.06 4.30
C ALA A 35 3.51 3.06 5.35
N THR A 36 3.67 4.31 4.94
CA THR A 36 3.88 5.41 5.89
C THR A 36 2.53 5.72 6.52
N LEU A 37 2.44 5.66 7.84
CA LEU A 37 1.31 6.24 8.57
C LEU A 37 1.49 7.76 8.53
N TRP A 38 0.67 8.46 7.74
CA TRP A 38 0.77 9.90 7.58
C TRP A 38 0.11 10.59 8.77
N THR A 39 0.80 10.58 9.92
CA THR A 39 0.41 11.42 11.05
C THR A 39 0.90 12.84 10.78
N SER A 40 0.04 13.65 10.18
CA SER A 40 0.34 15.05 9.86
C SER A 40 0.44 15.85 11.16
N LYS A 41 1.59 15.77 11.85
CA LYS A 41 1.98 16.59 13.02
C LYS A 41 1.03 16.53 14.23
N LYS A 42 0.00 15.68 14.19
CA LYS A 42 -0.94 15.46 15.28
C LYS A 42 -0.62 14.08 15.87
N PRO A 43 -0.31 13.98 17.18
CA PRO A 43 -0.22 12.68 17.82
C PRO A 43 -1.54 11.92 17.60
N LEU A 44 -1.46 10.59 17.48
CA LEU A 44 -2.63 9.73 17.38
C LEU A 44 -3.51 9.94 18.62
N SER A 45 -4.49 10.83 18.49
CA SER A 45 -5.28 11.31 19.61
C SER A 45 -6.11 10.16 20.19
N GLY A 46 -5.93 9.87 21.48
CA GLY A 46 -6.64 8.79 22.16
C GLY A 46 -6.06 7.39 21.91
N ILE A 47 -4.82 7.30 21.41
CA ILE A 47 -4.04 6.06 21.31
C ILE A 47 -2.84 6.16 22.24
N ASP A 48 -3.04 5.74 23.49
CA ASP A 48 -1.97 5.60 24.48
C ASP A 48 -1.50 4.14 24.56
N ASN A 49 -0.24 3.91 24.96
CA ASN A 49 0.31 2.56 25.19
C ASN A 49 0.29 1.62 23.96
N LEU A 50 0.59 2.17 22.77
CA LEU A 50 0.77 1.38 21.55
C LEU A 50 1.92 0.39 21.72
N SER A 51 1.67 -0.91 21.51
CA SER A 51 2.69 -1.95 21.64
C SER A 51 3.12 -2.57 20.31
N SER A 52 2.24 -2.57 19.31
CA SER A 52 2.58 -3.00 17.95
C SER A 52 1.74 -2.28 16.90
N LEU A 53 2.26 -2.21 15.68
CA LEU A 53 1.60 -1.64 14.51
C LEU A 53 2.00 -2.44 13.27
N SER A 54 1.01 -2.98 12.56
CA SER A 54 1.20 -3.78 11.35
C SER A 54 0.28 -3.27 10.24
N TYR A 55 0.79 -3.22 9.01
CA TYR A 55 0.00 -2.84 7.85
C TYR A 55 -0.63 -4.07 7.19
N VAL A 56 -1.91 -3.97 6.81
CA VAL A 56 -2.68 -5.01 6.11
C VAL A 56 -2.97 -4.51 4.69
N PRO A 57 -2.20 -4.96 3.68
CA PRO A 57 -2.32 -4.46 2.31
C PRO A 57 -3.67 -4.72 1.65
N GLU A 58 -4.33 -5.82 2.00
CA GLU A 58 -5.60 -6.26 1.41
C GLU A 58 -6.77 -5.33 1.76
N GLU A 59 -6.71 -4.72 2.95
CA GLU A 59 -7.74 -3.82 3.47
C GLU A 59 -7.31 -2.34 3.42
N ASP A 60 -6.06 -2.05 3.07
CA ASP A 60 -5.45 -0.71 3.08
C ASP A 60 -5.44 -0.04 4.48
N VAL A 61 -5.36 -0.85 5.54
CA VAL A 61 -5.44 -0.40 6.95
C VAL A 61 -4.21 -0.77 7.75
N PHE A 62 -4.05 -0.12 8.90
CA PHE A 62 -3.13 -0.56 9.94
C PHE A 62 -3.89 -1.25 11.07
N VAL A 63 -3.33 -2.33 11.60
CA VAL A 63 -3.78 -2.99 12.82
C VAL A 63 -2.78 -2.67 13.92
N ALA A 64 -3.28 -2.22 15.07
CA ALA A 64 -2.46 -1.88 16.22
C ALA A 64 -2.95 -2.60 17.48
N THR A 65 -2.02 -2.93 18.38
CA THR A 65 -2.35 -3.44 19.72
C THR A 65 -2.00 -2.41 20.78
N LEU A 66 -2.90 -2.23 21.75
CA LEU A 66 -2.69 -1.42 22.95
C LEU A 66 -2.54 -2.34 24.15
N ASN A 67 -1.59 -2.03 25.04
CA ASN A 67 -1.36 -2.84 26.24
C ASN A 67 -2.35 -2.55 27.37
N ARG A 68 -2.82 -1.30 27.50
CA ARG A 68 -3.67 -0.86 28.62
C ARG A 68 -4.71 0.17 28.15
N PRO A 69 -6.01 -0.17 28.16
CA PRO A 69 -6.56 -1.53 28.25
C PRO A 69 -6.15 -2.39 27.04
N ALA A 70 -6.12 -3.71 27.20
CA ALA A 70 -5.77 -4.64 26.12
C ALA A 70 -6.78 -4.54 24.96
N THR A 71 -6.36 -3.94 23.85
CA THR A 71 -7.25 -3.51 22.78
C THR A 71 -6.60 -3.72 21.42
N ILE A 72 -7.37 -4.17 20.43
CA ILE A 72 -6.98 -4.17 19.02
C ILE A 72 -7.67 -2.99 18.33
N LEU A 73 -6.90 -2.18 17.60
CA LEU A 73 -7.39 -1.08 16.78
C LEU A 73 -7.19 -1.40 15.30
N LYS A 74 -8.16 -1.02 14.47
CA LYS A 74 -7.97 -0.81 13.03
C LYS A 74 -7.89 0.69 12.77
N LEU A 75 -6.85 1.11 12.07
CA LEU A 75 -6.56 2.51 11.75
C LEU A 75 -6.51 2.71 10.23
N SER A 76 -6.98 3.85 9.76
CA SER A 76 -6.72 4.29 8.39
C SER A 76 -5.27 4.75 8.23
N LYS A 77 -4.81 4.93 6.99
CA LYS A 77 -3.48 5.51 6.69
C LYS A 77 -3.27 6.91 7.26
N ASN A 78 -4.36 7.63 7.52
CA ASN A 78 -4.36 8.97 8.10
C ASN A 78 -4.37 8.96 9.65
N GLY A 79 -4.37 7.77 10.26
CA GLY A 79 -4.41 7.61 11.71
C GLY A 79 -5.80 7.71 12.35
N GLU A 80 -6.87 7.64 11.56
CA GLU A 80 -8.24 7.61 12.06
C GLU A 80 -8.60 6.22 12.57
N ILE A 81 -9.29 6.13 13.70
CA ILE A 81 -9.74 4.85 14.26
C ILE A 81 -10.98 4.38 13.50
N LEU A 82 -10.83 3.29 12.75
CA LEU A 82 -11.91 2.64 12.00
C LEU A 82 -12.67 1.64 12.87
N ALA A 83 -11.95 0.91 13.73
CA ALA A 83 -12.57 -0.05 14.65
C ALA A 83 -11.74 -0.21 15.93
N ARG A 84 -12.43 -0.60 17.01
CA ARG A 84 -11.85 -0.91 18.32
C ARG A 84 -12.46 -2.20 18.85
N LYS A 85 -11.62 -3.16 19.25
CA LYS A 85 -12.03 -4.40 19.90
C LYS A 85 -11.28 -4.58 21.22
N SER A 86 -12.02 -4.63 22.32
CA SER A 86 -11.45 -5.02 23.62
C SER A 86 -11.12 -6.50 23.60
N ILE A 87 -9.92 -6.87 24.09
CA ILE A 87 -9.52 -8.27 24.23
C ILE A 87 -10.02 -8.84 25.57
N ALA A 88 -10.27 -7.97 26.55
CA ALA A 88 -10.67 -8.35 27.91
C ALA A 88 -12.09 -8.95 28.03
N GLU A 89 -12.88 -9.00 26.96
CA GLU A 89 -14.25 -9.54 26.96
C GLU A 89 -14.41 -10.82 26.11
N SER A 90 -13.31 -11.54 25.84
CA SER A 90 -13.41 -12.85 25.16
C SER A 90 -13.41 -13.98 26.20
N ASP A 91 -14.54 -14.12 26.90
CA ASP A 91 -14.93 -15.34 27.65
C ASP A 91 -16.00 -16.10 26.84
#